data_AF-A0A6I3LTJ7-F1
#
_entry.id   AF-A0A6I3LTJ7-F1
#
_cell.length_a   1.000
_cell.length_b   1.000
_cell.length_c   1.000
_cell.angle_alpha   90.00
_cell.angle_beta   90.00
_cell.angle_gamma   90.00
#
_symmetry.space_group_name_H-M   'P 1'
#
loop_
_entity.id
_entity.type
_entity.pdbx_description
1 polymer ?
#
loop_
_entity_poly.entity_id
_entity_poly.type
_entity_poly.pdbx_seq_one_letter_code
_entity_poly.pdbx_strand_id
1 'polypeptide(L)'
;MKKLIFVLFLFIGIAAQAQDKKVIDKPTIVEASCGECQFGMKGKSCDLAVRIDGKSYFVDGTKIDQHGDAHAKDGFCNAIRKASVTGSIVNNRFVATTFTLIDEKK
;
A
#
# COMPACT_ATOMS: atom_id res chain seq x y z
N MET A 1 -40.87 22.43 -0.29
CA MET A 1 -39.41 22.67 -0.35
C MET A 1 -38.65 22.22 0.90
N LYS A 2 -39.23 22.25 2.11
CA LYS A 2 -38.55 21.84 3.35
C LYS A 2 -38.33 20.32 3.51
N LYS A 3 -39.15 19.49 2.85
CA LYS A 3 -39.03 18.02 2.87
C LYS A 3 -37.98 17.43 1.91
N LEU A 4 -37.57 18.19 0.88
CA LEU A 4 -36.55 17.75 -0.09
C LEU A 4 -35.13 17.88 0.47
N ILE A 5 -34.88 18.85 1.34
CA ILE A 5 -33.57 19.04 2.00
C ILE A 5 -33.27 17.89 2.98
N PHE A 6 -34.30 17.31 3.59
CA PHE A 6 -34.13 16.21 4.55
C PHE A 6 -33.76 14.88 3.88
N VAL A 7 -34.14 14.67 2.61
CA VAL A 7 -33.82 13.47 1.84
C VAL A 7 -32.38 13.50 1.34
N LEU A 8 -31.84 14.68 1.04
CA LEU A 8 -30.45 14.83 0.57
C LEU A 8 -29.41 14.50 1.66
N PHE A 9 -29.75 14.71 2.93
CA PHE A 9 -28.87 14.37 4.06
C PHE A 9 -28.78 12.86 4.35
N LEU A 10 -29.75 12.06 3.91
CA LEU A 10 -29.79 10.62 4.21
C LEU A 10 -28.82 9.81 3.33
N PHE A 11 -28.47 10.30 2.14
CA PHE A 11 -27.60 9.59 1.19
C PHE A 11 -26.09 9.75 1.48
N ILE A 12 -25.68 10.75 2.27
CA ILE A 12 -24.27 11.00 2.57
C ILE A 12 -23.74 10.00 3.62
N GLY A 13 -24.61 9.46 4.48
CA GLY A 13 -24.21 8.56 5.58
C GLY A 13 -23.81 7.14 5.15
N ILE A 14 -24.20 6.69 3.94
CA ILE A 14 -24.02 5.29 3.53
C ILE A 14 -22.60 5.03 2.97
N ALA A 15 -21.91 6.05 2.45
CA ALA A 15 -20.58 5.88 1.87
C ALA A 15 -19.45 5.74 2.91
N ALA A 16 -19.70 6.06 4.19
CA ALA A 16 -18.68 6.07 5.24
C ALA A 16 -18.39 4.68 5.86
N GLN A 17 -19.19 3.66 5.55
CA GLN A 17 -19.17 2.37 6.27
C GLN A 17 -18.56 1.19 5.48
N ALA A 18 -17.99 1.42 4.28
CA ALA A 18 -17.56 0.33 3.38
C ALA A 18 -16.03 0.09 3.33
N GLN A 19 -15.25 0.50 4.34
CA GLN A 19 -13.83 0.12 4.39
C GLN A 19 -13.68 -1.30 4.94
N ASP A 20 -14.08 -2.29 4.15
CA ASP A 20 -13.80 -3.68 4.44
C ASP A 20 -12.28 -3.88 4.59
N LYS A 21 -11.86 -4.39 5.75
CA LYS A 21 -10.47 -4.76 6.01
C LYS A 21 -10.08 -5.90 5.06
N LYS A 22 -9.37 -5.60 3.98
CA LYS A 22 -8.83 -6.63 3.09
C LYS A 22 -7.66 -7.33 3.78
N VAL A 23 -7.79 -8.64 4.01
CA VAL A 23 -6.74 -9.49 4.56
C VAL A 23 -6.09 -10.29 3.43
N ILE A 24 -4.76 -10.36 3.46
CA ILE A 24 -3.92 -11.17 2.57
C ILE A 24 -3.28 -12.24 3.44
N ASP A 25 -3.98 -13.35 3.60
CA ASP A 25 -3.64 -14.47 4.50
C ASP A 25 -2.64 -15.45 3.87
N LYS A 26 -2.55 -15.48 2.53
CA LYS A 26 -1.64 -16.32 1.78
C LYS A 26 -0.51 -15.50 1.14
N PRO A 27 0.72 -16.03 1.06
CA PRO A 27 1.82 -15.36 0.39
C PRO A 27 1.43 -14.94 -1.02
N THR A 28 1.44 -13.64 -1.27
CA THR A 28 0.99 -13.04 -2.53
C THR A 28 2.13 -12.21 -3.11
N ILE A 29 2.42 -12.41 -4.39
CA ILE A 29 3.46 -11.66 -5.08
C ILE A 29 2.91 -10.29 -5.49
N VAL A 30 3.56 -9.24 -5.03
CA VAL A 30 3.19 -7.85 -5.30
C VAL A 30 4.41 -7.08 -5.77
N GLU A 31 4.18 -5.96 -6.44
CA GLU A 31 5.23 -4.98 -6.68
C GLU A 31 5.52 -4.23 -5.37
N ALA A 32 6.80 -4.01 -5.08
CA ALA A 32 7.29 -3.29 -3.92
C ALA A 32 8.38 -2.29 -4.33
N SER A 33 8.29 -1.08 -3.79
CA SER A 33 9.21 0.01 -4.13
C SER A 33 9.08 1.18 -3.14
N CYS A 34 9.81 2.26 -3.38
CA CYS A 34 9.58 3.54 -2.70
C CYS A 34 8.26 4.16 -3.20
N GLY A 35 7.34 4.45 -2.27
CA GLY A 35 6.03 5.01 -2.59
C GLY A 35 6.14 6.36 -3.30
N GLU A 36 6.97 7.25 -2.79
CA GLU A 36 7.17 8.59 -3.33
C GLU A 36 7.94 8.57 -4.65
N CYS A 37 9.06 7.87 -4.71
CA CYS A 37 9.95 7.92 -5.88
C CYS A 37 9.39 7.15 -7.07
N GLN A 38 8.78 5.97 -6.84
CA GLN A 38 8.45 5.03 -7.92
C GLN A 38 6.95 4.85 -8.12
N PHE A 39 6.13 5.06 -7.09
CA PHE A 39 4.67 4.94 -7.18
C PHE A 39 3.94 6.28 -7.22
N GLY A 40 4.66 7.42 -7.16
CA GLY A 40 4.07 8.76 -7.23
C GLY A 40 3.14 9.08 -6.05
N MET A 41 3.33 8.42 -4.91
CA MET A 41 2.55 8.67 -3.70
C MET A 41 2.94 10.01 -3.08
N LYS A 42 1.98 10.68 -2.44
CA LYS A 42 2.25 11.95 -1.77
C LYS A 42 3.07 11.70 -0.50
N GLY A 43 4.21 12.37 -0.41
CA GLY A 43 5.14 12.30 0.71
C GLY A 43 6.41 13.08 0.39
N LYS A 44 7.30 13.21 1.38
CA LYS A 44 8.67 13.73 1.18
C LYS A 44 9.73 12.78 1.74
N SER A 45 9.31 11.60 2.18
CA SER A 45 10.11 10.52 2.73
C SER A 45 10.49 9.52 1.63
N CYS A 46 11.33 8.55 1.97
CA CYS A 46 11.60 7.37 1.15
C CYS A 46 10.87 6.17 1.76
N ASP A 47 9.54 6.16 1.71
CA ASP A 47 8.74 5.18 2.41
C ASP A 47 8.50 3.94 1.56
N LEU A 48 8.58 2.76 2.20
CA LEU A 48 8.28 1.51 1.53
C LEU A 48 6.79 1.43 1.19
N ALA A 49 6.48 0.98 -0.02
CA ALA A 49 5.13 0.79 -0.50
C ALA A 49 5.00 -0.49 -1.32
N VAL A 50 3.78 -1.03 -1.37
CA VAL A 50 3.41 -2.16 -2.24
C VAL A 50 2.23 -1.80 -3.13
N ARG A 51 2.14 -2.43 -4.30
CA ARG A 51 0.97 -2.32 -5.19
C ARG A 51 0.16 -3.61 -5.15
N ILE A 52 -1.06 -3.50 -4.64
CA ILE A 52 -2.02 -4.60 -4.50
C ILE A 52 -3.24 -4.23 -5.33
N ASP A 53 -3.63 -5.09 -6.28
CA ASP A 53 -4.73 -4.87 -7.23
C ASP A 53 -4.65 -3.50 -7.94
N GLY A 54 -3.46 -3.13 -8.38
CA GLY A 54 -3.23 -1.85 -9.06
C GLY A 54 -3.24 -0.60 -8.14
N LYS A 55 -3.55 -0.74 -6.85
CA LYS A 55 -3.52 0.35 -5.88
C LYS A 55 -2.28 0.28 -5.00
N SER A 56 -1.61 1.41 -4.82
CA SER A 56 -0.42 1.52 -3.98
C SER A 56 -0.77 1.84 -2.52
N TYR A 57 -0.06 1.18 -1.60
CA TYR A 57 -0.22 1.34 -0.16
C TYR A 57 1.16 1.47 0.47
N PHE A 58 1.32 2.46 1.35
CA PHE A 58 2.50 2.50 2.22
C PHE A 58 2.47 1.29 3.16
N VAL A 59 3.66 0.78 3.45
CA VAL A 59 3.86 -0.43 4.26
C VAL A 59 4.17 -0.03 5.69
N ASP A 60 3.46 -0.68 6.62
CA ASP A 60 3.79 -0.70 8.04
C ASP A 60 4.34 -2.08 8.43
N GLY A 61 5.19 -2.14 9.44
CA GLY A 61 5.78 -3.38 9.97
C GLY A 61 7.19 -3.68 9.45
N THR A 62 7.61 -3.07 8.35
CA THR A 62 9.00 -3.09 7.86
C THR A 62 9.33 -1.81 7.10
N LYS A 63 10.61 -1.44 7.07
CA LYS A 63 11.13 -0.21 6.44
C LYS A 63 11.96 -0.53 5.20
N ILE A 64 12.13 0.48 4.36
CA ILE A 64 12.82 0.38 3.07
C ILE A 64 14.28 -0.11 3.20
N ASP A 65 14.97 0.34 4.26
CA ASP A 65 16.38 0.08 4.54
C ASP A 65 16.63 -1.29 5.21
N GLN A 66 15.57 -1.93 5.71
CA GLN A 66 15.63 -3.31 6.23
C GLN A 66 15.71 -4.36 5.12
N HIS A 67 15.64 -3.93 3.86
CA HIS A 67 15.64 -4.79 2.67
C HIS A 67 16.80 -4.50 1.72
N GLY A 68 17.82 -3.76 2.19
CA GLY A 68 19.01 -3.39 1.43
C GLY A 68 19.18 -1.87 1.30
N ASP A 69 20.21 -1.45 0.56
CA ASP A 69 20.42 -0.03 0.28
C ASP A 69 19.35 0.47 -0.69
N ALA A 70 18.48 1.36 -0.20
CA ALA A 70 17.40 1.94 -0.98
C ALA A 70 17.88 2.72 -2.21
N HIS A 71 19.12 3.22 -2.20
CA HIS A 71 19.71 3.99 -3.29
C HIS A 71 20.68 3.17 -4.18
N ALA A 72 20.82 1.87 -3.93
CA ALA A 72 21.51 0.99 -4.87
C ALA A 72 20.78 0.97 -6.22
N LYS A 73 21.43 0.43 -7.26
CA LYS A 73 20.84 0.32 -8.61
C LYS A 73 19.53 -0.46 -8.60
N ASP A 74 19.45 -1.49 -7.78
CA ASP A 74 18.27 -2.32 -7.49
C ASP A 74 17.60 -1.93 -6.16
N GLY A 75 17.98 -0.80 -5.57
CA GLY A 75 17.37 -0.26 -4.39
C GLY A 75 15.96 0.27 -4.69
N PHE A 76 15.09 0.26 -3.69
CA PHE A 76 13.68 0.62 -3.84
C PHE A 76 13.43 2.07 -4.29
N CYS A 77 14.37 3.01 -4.10
CA CYS A 77 14.24 4.36 -4.66
C CYS A 77 14.49 4.39 -6.18
N ASN A 78 15.19 3.40 -6.72
CA ASN A 78 15.62 3.35 -8.12
C ASN A 78 14.92 2.26 -8.95
N ALA A 79 14.31 1.28 -8.30
CA ALA A 79 13.69 0.13 -8.96
C ALA A 79 12.36 -0.30 -8.30
N ILE A 80 11.45 -0.76 -9.14
CA ILE A 80 10.27 -1.52 -8.72
C ILE A 80 10.68 -3.00 -8.69
N ARG A 81 10.53 -3.64 -7.53
CA ARG A 81 10.86 -5.06 -7.33
C ARG A 81 9.62 -5.87 -6.99
N LYS A 82 9.76 -7.19 -6.89
CA LYS A 82 8.69 -8.09 -6.43
C LYS A 82 8.95 -8.57 -5.02
N ALA A 83 7.90 -8.61 -4.20
CA ALA A 83 7.95 -9.18 -2.87
C ALA A 83 6.77 -10.15 -2.68
N SER A 84 7.01 -11.21 -1.92
CA SER A 84 5.97 -12.09 -1.39
C SER A 84 5.51 -11.55 -0.04
N VAL A 85 4.23 -11.20 0.07
CA VAL A 85 3.69 -10.54 1.27
C VAL A 85 2.47 -11.26 1.85
N THR A 86 2.31 -11.15 3.16
CA THR A 86 1.05 -11.40 3.88
C THR A 86 0.77 -10.22 4.82
N GLY A 87 -0.48 -9.95 5.13
CA GLY A 87 -0.84 -8.81 5.96
C GLY A 87 -2.28 -8.37 5.83
N SER A 88 -2.56 -7.12 6.15
CA SER A 88 -3.89 -6.55 5.96
C SER A 88 -3.85 -5.08 5.59
N ILE A 89 -4.86 -4.63 4.85
CA ILE A 89 -5.04 -3.23 4.52
C ILE A 89 -5.94 -2.61 5.59
N VAL A 90 -5.39 -1.66 6.35
CA VAL A 90 -6.09 -0.94 7.43
C VAL A 90 -5.85 0.55 7.21
N ASN A 91 -6.92 1.35 7.19
CA ASN A 91 -6.83 2.81 7.02
C ASN A 91 -5.96 3.23 5.82
N ASN A 92 -6.11 2.53 4.68
CA ASN A 92 -5.35 2.79 3.45
C ASN A 92 -3.82 2.60 3.57
N ARG A 93 -3.37 1.78 4.52
CA ARG A 93 -1.98 1.31 4.64
C ARG A 93 -1.95 -0.21 4.66
N PHE A 94 -0.87 -0.78 4.14
CA PHE A 94 -0.64 -2.22 4.19
C PHE A 94 0.19 -2.55 5.44
N VAL A 95 -0.46 -3.14 6.44
CA VAL A 95 0.20 -3.64 7.65
C VAL A 95 0.74 -5.03 7.34
N ALA A 96 2.05 -5.13 7.12
CA ALA A 96 2.71 -6.37 6.75
C ALA A 96 2.85 -7.31 7.95
N THR A 97 2.43 -8.56 7.76
CA THR A 97 2.78 -9.68 8.66
C THR A 97 4.08 -10.33 8.19
N THR A 98 4.21 -10.55 6.88
CA THR A 98 5.46 -10.99 6.24
C THR A 98 5.75 -10.14 5.02
N PHE A 99 7.04 -9.92 4.78
CA PHE A 99 7.53 -9.24 3.60
C PHE A 99 8.86 -9.89 3.20
N THR A 100 8.83 -10.65 2.11
CA THR A 100 10.02 -11.34 1.60
C THR A 100 10.30 -10.84 0.20
N LEU A 101 11.41 -10.11 0.04
CA LEU A 101 11.88 -9.66 -1.26
C LEU A 101 12.23 -10.87 -2.12
N ILE A 102 11.76 -10.88 -3.37
CA ILE A 102 12.15 -11.91 -4.32
C ILE A 102 13.35 -11.39 -5.08
N ASP A 103 14.46 -12.11 -4.97
CA ASP A 103 15.62 -11.83 -5.80
C ASP A 103 15.33 -12.32 -7.21
N GLU A 104 15.30 -11.38 -8.16
CA GLU A 104 15.48 -11.73 -9.56
C GLU A 104 16.96 -12.09 -9.70
N LYS A 105 17.29 -13.37 -9.50
CA LYS A 105 18.63 -13.89 -9.79
C LYS A 105 19.00 -13.43 -11.21
N LYS A 106 20.09 -12.67 -11.30
CA LYS A 106 20.72 -12.31 -12.58
C LYS A 106 21.10 -13.53 -13.39
#